data_AF-A0A355M7B1-F1
#
_entry.id   AF-A0A355M7B1-F1
#
_cell.length_a   1.000
_cell.length_b   1.000
_cell.length_c   1.000
_cell.angle_alpha   90.00
_cell.angle_beta   90.00
_cell.angle_gamma   90.00
#
_symmetry.space_group_name_H-M   'P 1'
#
loop_
_entity.id
_entity.type
_entity.pdbx_description
1 polymer ?
#
loop_
_entity_poly.entity_id
_entity_poly.type
_entity_poly.pdbx_seq_one_letter_code
_entity_poly.pdbx_strand_id
1 'polypeptide(L)'
;MIRHFGLNEITSYQTVEYIDIRESCTDELKMLTMEKKTLNKHESKIDKVISENKCRFLADKKAYLDAVKITARNIFYLLSRIFRPIYNNYRNDHQILRELLRSRWTLISCGSFMKAELDVTRIFQPEQLNKINLFLGEISENINSSKCFEKPIKLVIRKVKISKIQKLQIV
;
A
#
# COMPACT_ATOMS: atom_id res chain seq x y z
N MET A 1 27.64 -33.35 -77.69
CA MET A 1 28.08 -34.51 -76.89
C MET A 1 27.76 -34.20 -75.43
N ILE A 2 26.63 -34.71 -74.93
CA ILE A 2 26.06 -34.33 -73.61
C ILE A 2 26.76 -35.17 -72.54
N ARG A 3 27.47 -34.52 -71.61
CA ARG A 3 28.07 -35.20 -70.45
C ARG A 3 26.95 -35.64 -69.53
N HIS A 4 26.72 -36.95 -69.43
CA HIS A 4 25.89 -37.53 -68.39
C HIS A 4 26.61 -37.32 -67.04
N PHE A 5 26.10 -36.43 -66.20
CA PHE A 5 26.48 -36.37 -64.80
C PHE A 5 25.88 -37.59 -64.10
N GLY A 6 26.73 -38.45 -63.55
CA GLY A 6 26.30 -39.64 -62.83
C GLY A 6 25.56 -39.25 -61.55
N LEU A 7 24.46 -39.95 -61.25
CA LEU A 7 23.70 -39.82 -60.00
C LEU A 7 24.57 -39.89 -58.73
N ASN A 8 25.76 -40.52 -58.84
CA ASN A 8 26.71 -40.71 -57.76
C ASN A 8 27.42 -39.41 -57.31
N GLU A 9 27.32 -38.31 -58.07
CA GLU A 9 27.86 -37.00 -57.68
C GLU A 9 26.85 -36.16 -56.88
N ILE A 10 25.56 -36.56 -56.86
CA ILE A 10 24.50 -35.84 -56.14
C ILE A 10 24.27 -36.45 -54.74
N THR A 11 24.84 -37.63 -54.46
CA THR A 11 24.61 -38.41 -53.24
C THR A 11 25.90 -38.69 -52.45
N SER A 12 26.86 -37.75 -52.43
CA SER A 12 27.99 -37.79 -51.47
C SER A 12 27.63 -37.15 -50.12
N TYR A 13 26.38 -37.26 -49.67
CA TYR A 13 26.05 -36.86 -48.32
C TYR A 13 26.58 -37.93 -47.38
N GLN A 14 27.56 -37.57 -46.55
CA GLN A 14 27.93 -38.35 -45.38
C GLN A 14 26.65 -38.49 -44.54
N THR A 15 26.10 -39.71 -44.43
CA THR A 15 24.88 -39.95 -43.67
C THR A 15 25.23 -39.85 -42.19
N VAL A 16 24.94 -38.71 -41.60
CA VAL A 16 25.04 -38.47 -40.16
C VAL A 16 23.68 -38.82 -39.55
N GLU A 17 23.67 -39.54 -38.43
CA GLU A 17 22.39 -39.83 -37.79
C GLU A 17 21.77 -38.55 -37.23
N TYR A 18 20.44 -38.48 -37.26
CA TYR A 18 19.70 -37.30 -36.76
C TYR A 18 20.07 -36.95 -35.31
N ILE A 19 20.45 -37.94 -34.52
CA ILE A 19 20.86 -37.80 -33.13
C ILE A 19 22.16 -36.98 -33.04
N ASP A 20 23.15 -37.26 -33.89
CA ASP A 20 24.44 -36.55 -33.87
C ASP A 20 24.29 -35.08 -34.30
N ILE A 21 23.43 -34.81 -35.29
CA ILE A 21 23.12 -33.44 -35.72
C ILE A 21 22.44 -32.66 -34.59
N ARG A 22 21.52 -33.32 -33.88
CA ARG A 22 20.82 -32.73 -32.73
C ARG A 22 21.78 -32.45 -31.59
N GLU A 23 22.69 -33.37 -31.28
CA GLU A 23 23.69 -33.21 -30.24
C GLU A 23 24.65 -32.06 -30.55
N SER A 24 25.19 -32.01 -31.78
CA SER A 24 26.04 -30.91 -32.25
C SER A 24 25.36 -29.56 -32.13
N CYS A 25 24.10 -29.46 -32.57
CA CYS A 25 23.33 -28.22 -32.50
C CYS A 25 23.03 -27.81 -31.05
N THR A 26 22.79 -28.77 -30.15
CA THR A 26 22.62 -28.47 -28.72
C THR A 26 23.91 -28.01 -28.05
N ASP A 27 25.05 -28.52 -28.46
CA ASP A 27 26.35 -28.13 -27.91
C ASP A 27 26.78 -26.75 -28.40
N GLU A 28 26.54 -26.43 -29.68
CA GLU A 28 26.70 -25.07 -30.21
C GLU A 28 25.83 -24.05 -29.46
N LEU A 29 24.57 -24.41 -29.17
CA LEU A 29 23.67 -23.57 -28.36
C LEU A 29 24.22 -23.36 -26.95
N LYS A 30 24.76 -24.40 -26.30
CA LYS A 30 25.38 -24.28 -24.98
C LYS A 30 26.58 -23.34 -25.03
N MET A 31 27.46 -23.48 -26.02
CA MET A 31 28.64 -22.64 -26.18
C MET A 31 28.27 -21.17 -26.38
N LEU A 32 27.32 -20.88 -27.27
CA LEU A 32 26.79 -19.53 -27.49
C LEU A 32 26.15 -18.93 -26.23
N THR A 33 25.47 -19.74 -25.40
CA THR A 33 24.91 -19.26 -24.14
C THR A 33 25.99 -18.99 -23.08
N MET A 34 27.07 -19.77 -23.06
CA MET A 34 28.22 -19.53 -22.18
C MET A 34 28.96 -18.26 -22.60
N GLU A 35 29.16 -18.04 -23.89
CA GLU A 35 29.75 -16.82 -24.43
C GLU A 35 28.88 -15.57 -24.16
N LYS A 36 27.57 -15.67 -24.30
CA LYS A 36 26.66 -14.58 -23.88
C LYS A 36 26.76 -14.29 -22.38
N LYS A 37 26.96 -15.30 -21.53
CA LYS A 37 27.12 -15.11 -20.08
C LYS A 37 28.45 -14.44 -19.74
N THR A 38 29.54 -14.76 -20.44
CA THR A 38 30.84 -14.11 -20.23
C THR A 38 30.79 -12.66 -20.70
N LEU A 39 30.21 -12.38 -21.87
CA LEU A 39 30.00 -11.01 -22.37
C LEU A 39 29.19 -10.15 -21.38
N ASN A 40 28.08 -10.67 -20.85
CA ASN A 40 27.28 -9.99 -19.82
C ASN A 40 28.03 -9.75 -18.49
N LYS A 41 29.13 -10.47 -18.23
CA LYS A 41 29.97 -10.29 -17.04
C LYS A 41 31.00 -9.16 -17.23
N HIS A 42 31.37 -8.87 -18.48
CA HIS A 42 32.31 -7.82 -18.86
C HIS A 42 31.64 -6.48 -19.19
N GLU A 43 30.33 -6.48 -19.45
CA GLU A 43 29.54 -5.25 -19.53
C GLU A 43 29.36 -4.63 -18.13
N SER A 44 29.78 -3.36 -17.97
CA SER A 44 29.43 -2.60 -16.78
C SER A 44 27.92 -2.41 -16.73
N LYS A 45 27.29 -2.76 -15.61
CA LYS A 45 25.85 -2.60 -15.40
C LYS A 45 25.38 -1.16 -15.65
N ILE A 46 26.25 -0.19 -15.46
CA ILE A 46 25.98 1.24 -15.69
C ILE A 46 25.91 1.54 -17.18
N ASP A 47 26.85 1.03 -17.99
CA ASP A 47 26.86 1.24 -19.45
C ASP A 47 25.63 0.62 -20.11
N LYS A 48 25.14 -0.49 -19.57
CA LYS A 48 23.89 -1.14 -20.00
C LYS A 48 22.65 -0.31 -19.69
N VAL A 49 22.59 0.33 -18.52
CA VAL A 49 21.48 1.21 -18.13
C VAL A 49 21.49 2.51 -18.94
N ILE A 50 22.67 3.01 -19.28
CA ILE A 50 22.87 4.18 -20.14
C ILE A 50 22.47 3.86 -21.59
N SER A 51 22.92 2.72 -22.14
CA SER A 51 22.60 2.32 -23.53
C SER A 51 21.12 1.95 -23.72
N GLU A 52 20.48 1.38 -22.70
CA GLU A 52 19.04 1.08 -22.70
C GLU A 52 18.17 2.33 -22.46
N ASN A 53 18.77 3.53 -22.35
CA ASN A 53 18.11 4.81 -22.09
C ASN A 53 17.08 4.74 -20.94
N LYS A 54 17.41 3.95 -19.90
CA LYS A 54 16.54 3.74 -18.74
C LYS A 54 16.56 5.00 -17.87
N CYS A 55 15.60 5.88 -18.07
CA CYS A 55 15.41 7.06 -17.23
C CYS A 55 15.13 6.66 -15.76
N ARG A 56 15.67 7.43 -14.81
CA ARG A 56 15.31 7.32 -13.38
C ARG A 56 13.79 7.42 -13.24
N PHE A 57 13.20 6.50 -12.47
CA PHE A 57 11.78 6.53 -12.12
C PHE A 57 11.41 7.92 -11.57
N LEU A 58 10.38 8.55 -12.15
CA LEU A 58 9.88 9.87 -11.74
C LEU A 58 9.56 9.86 -10.24
N ALA A 59 10.47 10.43 -9.45
CA ALA A 59 10.44 10.40 -8.00
C ALA A 59 9.34 11.31 -7.41
N ASP A 60 8.70 12.14 -8.22
CA ASP A 60 7.68 13.10 -7.79
C ASP A 60 6.50 12.41 -7.11
N LYS A 61 6.05 11.28 -7.66
CA LYS A 61 4.98 10.45 -7.06
C LYS A 61 5.39 9.89 -5.69
N LYS A 62 6.68 9.59 -5.51
CA LYS A 62 7.23 9.09 -4.25
C LYS A 62 7.41 10.21 -3.23
N ALA A 63 7.91 11.37 -3.65
CA ALA A 63 8.08 12.54 -2.81
C ALA A 63 6.72 13.03 -2.27
N TYR A 64 5.69 13.09 -3.12
CA TYR A 64 4.33 13.40 -2.69
C TYR A 64 3.81 12.39 -1.66
N LEU A 65 3.99 11.09 -1.91
CA LEU A 65 3.57 10.04 -0.99
C LEU A 65 4.29 10.14 0.36
N ASP A 66 5.59 10.45 0.36
CA ASP A 66 6.37 10.60 1.58
C ASP A 66 5.94 11.86 2.36
N ALA A 67 5.61 12.96 1.68
CA ALA A 67 5.01 14.14 2.32
C ALA A 67 3.68 13.81 2.98
N VAL A 68 2.79 13.07 2.31
CA VAL A 68 1.52 12.60 2.90
C VAL A 68 1.76 11.73 4.14
N LYS A 69 2.73 10.82 4.10
CA LYS A 69 3.08 9.98 5.26
C LYS A 69 3.59 10.79 6.44
N ILE A 70 4.46 11.79 6.19
CA ILE A 70 5.00 12.66 7.23
C ILE A 70 3.87 13.46 7.87
N THR A 71 3.00 14.07 7.07
CA THR A 71 1.85 14.84 7.55
C THR A 71 0.90 13.98 8.40
N ALA A 72 0.52 12.81 7.90
CA ALA A 72 -0.35 11.88 8.64
C ALA A 72 0.30 11.43 9.96
N ARG A 73 1.61 11.15 9.94
CA ARG A 73 2.38 10.79 11.14
C ARG A 73 2.38 11.93 12.15
N ASN A 74 2.63 13.16 11.72
CA ASN A 74 2.64 14.34 12.59
C ASN A 74 1.27 14.60 13.23
N ILE A 75 0.19 14.50 12.44
CA ILE A 75 -1.19 14.63 12.95
C ILE A 75 -1.46 13.57 14.03
N PHE A 76 -1.08 12.32 13.77
CA PHE A 76 -1.28 11.24 14.73
C PHE A 76 -0.47 11.45 16.02
N TYR A 77 0.78 11.88 15.92
CA TYR A 77 1.62 12.15 17.10
C TYR A 77 1.06 13.28 17.96
N LEU A 78 0.57 14.37 17.33
CA LEU A 78 -0.01 15.49 18.05
C LEU A 78 -1.21 15.04 18.89
N LEU A 79 -2.13 14.28 18.27
CA LEU A 79 -3.31 13.75 18.94
C LEU A 79 -2.95 12.68 19.98
N SER A 80 -1.99 11.82 19.67
CA SER A 80 -1.53 10.77 20.59
C SER A 80 -0.89 11.36 21.85
N ARG A 81 -0.18 12.49 21.73
CA ARG A 81 0.41 13.21 22.86
C ARG A 81 -0.66 13.67 23.86
N ILE A 82 -1.82 14.09 23.37
CA ILE A 82 -2.95 14.52 24.20
C ILE A 82 -3.70 13.29 24.75
N PHE A 83 -3.95 12.29 23.90
CA PHE A 83 -4.75 11.12 24.28
C PHE A 83 -4.10 10.21 25.32
N ARG A 84 -2.77 10.03 25.25
CA ARG A 84 -2.01 9.14 26.15
C ARG A 84 -2.18 9.43 27.64
N PRO A 85 -1.95 10.66 28.13
CA PRO A 85 -2.11 10.97 29.55
C PRO A 85 -3.56 10.77 30.03
N ILE A 86 -4.56 11.06 29.18
CA ILE A 86 -5.98 10.92 29.51
C ILE A 86 -6.38 9.43 29.59
N TYR A 87 -5.90 8.62 28.65
CA TYR A 87 -6.28 7.21 28.57
C TYR A 87 -5.55 6.32 29.59
N ASN A 88 -4.29 6.66 29.90
CA ASN A 88 -3.41 5.98 30.87
C ASN A 88 -3.31 4.45 30.64
N ASN A 89 -3.38 4.00 29.39
CA ASN A 89 -3.15 2.61 28.99
C ASN A 89 -2.44 2.56 27.63
N TYR A 90 -1.11 2.46 27.70
CA TYR A 90 -0.21 2.50 26.55
C TYR A 90 -0.24 1.26 25.65
N ARG A 91 -1.00 0.22 26.00
CA ARG A 91 -1.11 -0.99 25.19
C ARG A 91 -2.10 -0.82 24.05
N ASN A 92 -3.24 -0.18 24.33
CA ASN A 92 -4.37 -0.10 23.39
C ASN A 92 -4.67 1.34 22.95
N ASP A 93 -3.94 2.33 23.45
CA ASP A 93 -4.12 3.76 23.15
C ASP A 93 -4.16 4.04 21.63
N HIS A 94 -3.16 3.52 20.92
CA HIS A 94 -2.97 3.76 19.50
C HIS A 94 -4.04 3.09 18.64
N GLN A 95 -4.57 1.94 19.09
CA GLN A 95 -5.65 1.24 18.38
C GLN A 95 -6.95 2.03 18.49
N ILE A 96 -7.27 2.52 19.68
CA ILE A 96 -8.48 3.31 19.93
C ILE A 96 -8.41 4.65 19.21
N LEU A 97 -7.29 5.38 19.32
CA LEU A 97 -7.13 6.65 18.64
C LEU A 97 -7.24 6.52 17.12
N ARG A 98 -6.66 5.46 16.56
CA ARG A 98 -6.74 5.15 15.13
C ARG A 98 -8.17 4.81 14.69
N GLU A 99 -8.94 4.17 15.56
CA GLU A 99 -10.34 3.88 15.30
C GLU A 99 -11.18 5.16 15.28
N LEU A 100 -10.98 6.06 16.25
CA LEU A 100 -11.64 7.37 16.29
C LEU A 100 -11.31 8.20 15.03
N LEU A 101 -10.05 8.22 14.60
CA LEU A 101 -9.62 8.96 13.40
C LEU A 101 -10.16 8.39 12.10
N ARG A 102 -10.51 7.10 12.07
CA ARG A 102 -11.06 6.43 10.89
C ARG A 102 -12.59 6.36 10.89
N SER A 103 -13.22 6.64 12.02
CA SER A 103 -14.67 6.62 12.17
C SER A 103 -15.33 7.57 11.17
N ARG A 104 -16.55 7.22 10.74
CA ARG A 104 -17.38 8.12 9.93
C ARG A 104 -17.99 9.18 10.82
N TRP A 105 -18.08 10.40 10.32
CA TRP A 105 -18.59 11.53 11.08
C TRP A 105 -19.90 12.03 10.45
N THR A 106 -20.92 12.21 11.28
CA THR A 106 -22.16 12.89 10.89
C THR A 106 -22.17 14.28 11.53
N LEU A 107 -22.31 15.32 10.71
CA LEU A 107 -22.45 16.70 11.19
C LEU A 107 -23.93 17.06 11.30
N ILE A 108 -24.35 17.48 12.49
CA ILE A 108 -25.71 17.93 12.77
C ILE A 108 -25.63 19.38 13.25
N SER A 109 -26.27 20.28 12.50
CA SER A 109 -26.40 21.68 12.89
C SER A 109 -27.51 21.80 13.93
N CYS A 110 -27.15 22.03 15.19
CA CYS A 110 -28.07 22.56 16.18
C CYS A 110 -27.91 24.08 16.16
N GLY A 111 -28.98 24.87 16.17
CA GLY A 111 -28.93 26.31 15.87
C GLY A 111 -27.72 27.07 16.45
N SER A 112 -27.39 26.82 17.73
CA SER A 112 -26.29 27.43 18.47
C SER A 112 -24.93 26.69 18.42
N PHE A 113 -24.86 25.42 18.04
CA PHE A 113 -23.61 24.65 17.95
C PHE A 113 -23.69 23.53 16.92
N MET A 114 -22.57 23.23 16.25
CA MET A 114 -22.48 22.07 15.37
C MET A 114 -22.10 20.83 16.17
N LYS A 115 -22.91 19.78 16.11
CA LYS A 115 -22.59 18.49 16.72
C LYS A 115 -21.96 17.57 15.68
N ALA A 116 -20.74 17.12 15.96
CA ALA A 116 -20.05 16.11 15.15
C ALA A 116 -20.19 14.76 15.86
N GLU A 117 -21.01 13.87 15.30
CA GLU A 117 -21.23 12.52 15.80
C GLU A 117 -20.28 11.53 15.13
N LEU A 118 -19.45 10.86 15.94
CA LEU A 118 -18.53 9.82 15.48
C LEU A 118 -19.23 8.46 15.52
N ASP A 119 -19.32 7.80 14.37
CA ASP A 119 -19.83 6.44 14.20
C ASP A 119 -18.68 5.45 14.38
N VAL A 120 -18.51 4.98 15.62
CA VAL A 120 -17.47 4.01 15.96
C VAL A 120 -17.97 2.59 15.80
N THR A 121 -17.12 1.71 15.24
CA THR A 121 -17.48 0.30 15.01
C THR A 121 -17.36 -0.54 16.27
N ARG A 122 -16.38 -0.25 17.13
CA ARG A 122 -16.16 -0.94 18.42
C ARG A 122 -17.16 -0.49 19.47
N ILE A 123 -17.60 -1.47 20.26
CA ILE A 123 -18.31 -1.26 21.51
C ILE A 123 -17.28 -1.01 22.61
N PHE A 124 -17.30 0.17 23.21
CA PHE A 124 -16.40 0.54 24.30
C PHE A 124 -17.02 0.24 25.67
N GLN A 125 -16.16 -0.09 26.62
CA GLN A 125 -16.57 -0.15 28.03
C GLN A 125 -16.89 1.26 28.56
N PRO A 126 -17.76 1.40 29.57
CA PRO A 126 -18.16 2.71 30.10
C PRO A 126 -17.00 3.59 30.56
N GLU A 127 -15.99 3.01 31.23
CA GLU A 127 -14.80 3.74 31.66
C GLU A 127 -13.99 4.28 30.48
N GLN A 128 -13.86 3.48 29.42
CA GLN A 128 -13.18 3.89 28.19
C GLN A 128 -13.94 5.02 27.50
N LEU A 129 -15.28 4.95 27.47
CA LEU A 129 -16.12 6.02 26.93
C LEU A 129 -15.92 7.33 27.69
N ASN A 130 -15.81 7.29 29.01
CA ASN A 130 -15.56 8.49 29.81
C ASN A 130 -14.23 9.14 29.43
N LYS A 131 -13.15 8.35 29.35
CA LYS A 131 -11.82 8.81 28.91
C LYS A 131 -11.85 9.39 27.50
N ILE A 132 -12.56 8.73 26.57
CA ILE A 132 -12.70 9.22 25.20
C ILE A 132 -13.53 10.51 25.15
N ASN A 133 -14.60 10.63 25.92
CA ASN A 133 -15.41 11.86 25.97
C ASN A 133 -14.62 13.04 26.56
N LEU A 134 -13.76 12.80 27.56
CA LEU A 134 -12.83 13.82 28.08
C LEU A 134 -11.88 14.29 26.97
N PHE A 135 -11.27 13.36 26.25
CA PHE A 135 -10.43 13.67 25.09
C PHE A 135 -11.18 14.46 24.01
N LEU A 136 -12.39 14.04 23.63
CA LEU A 136 -13.21 14.75 22.64
C LEU A 136 -13.57 16.17 23.10
N GLY A 137 -13.78 16.37 24.42
CA GLY A 137 -13.98 17.69 25.02
C GLY A 137 -12.77 18.60 24.84
N GLU A 138 -11.56 18.11 25.18
CA GLU A 138 -10.33 18.88 25.02
C GLU A 138 -10.05 19.25 23.55
N ILE A 139 -10.29 18.32 22.62
CA ILE A 139 -10.16 18.61 21.19
C ILE A 139 -11.22 19.63 20.72
N SER A 140 -12.44 19.53 21.23
CA SER A 140 -13.52 20.48 20.96
C SER A 140 -13.13 21.90 21.39
N GLU A 141 -12.53 22.04 22.56
CA GLU A 141 -12.04 23.33 23.09
C GLU A 141 -10.88 23.88 22.26
N ASN A 142 -9.91 23.05 21.88
CA ASN A 142 -8.79 23.44 21.03
C ASN A 142 -9.25 23.93 19.64
N ILE A 143 -10.25 23.25 19.05
CA ILE A 143 -10.85 23.65 17.77
C ILE A 143 -11.57 25.00 17.92
N ASN A 144 -12.40 25.15 18.93
CA ASN A 144 -13.19 26.37 19.14
C ASN A 144 -12.30 27.57 19.50
N SER A 145 -11.20 27.35 20.22
CA SER A 145 -10.21 28.39 20.55
C SER A 145 -9.50 28.95 19.32
N SER A 146 -9.31 28.12 18.29
CA SER A 146 -8.69 28.53 17.03
C SER A 146 -9.62 29.42 16.16
N LYS A 147 -10.89 29.62 16.57
CA LYS A 147 -11.92 30.41 15.86
C LYS A 147 -12.10 30.03 14.37
N CYS A 148 -11.78 28.79 14.00
CA CYS A 148 -11.85 28.36 12.60
C CYS A 148 -13.28 28.20 12.06
N PHE A 149 -14.31 28.26 12.92
CA PHE A 149 -15.69 27.99 12.55
C PHE A 149 -16.64 29.07 13.06
N GLU A 150 -17.68 29.40 12.28
CA GLU A 150 -18.72 30.36 12.66
C GLU A 150 -19.56 29.91 13.86
N LYS A 151 -19.67 28.59 14.06
CA LYS A 151 -20.39 27.99 15.18
C LYS A 151 -19.48 27.05 15.96
N PRO A 152 -19.59 27.00 17.30
CA PRO A 152 -18.81 26.08 18.11
C PRO A 152 -19.13 24.64 17.72
N ILE A 153 -18.10 23.82 17.57
CA ILE A 153 -18.23 22.39 17.28
C ILE A 153 -18.16 21.63 18.60
N LYS A 154 -19.06 20.64 18.77
CA LYS A 154 -19.05 19.67 19.87
C LYS A 154 -18.90 18.26 19.31
N LEU A 155 -17.80 17.59 19.68
CA LEU A 155 -17.50 16.23 19.27
C LEU A 155 -18.14 15.23 20.24
N VAL A 156 -18.88 14.25 19.72
CA VAL A 156 -19.58 13.24 20.53
C VAL A 156 -19.56 11.88 19.82
N ILE A 157 -19.40 10.78 20.55
CA ILE A 157 -19.62 9.43 19.99
C ILE A 157 -21.13 9.19 19.83
N ARG A 158 -21.55 8.69 18.66
CA ARG A 158 -22.94 8.28 18.48
C ARG A 158 -23.26 7.12 19.43
N LYS A 159 -24.24 7.32 20.31
CA LYS A 159 -24.78 6.23 21.13
C LYS A 159 -25.66 5.37 20.24
N VAL A 160 -25.23 4.14 19.96
CA VAL A 160 -26.09 3.14 19.33
C VAL A 160 -27.17 2.76 20.34
N LYS A 161 -28.43 3.15 20.09
CA LYS A 161 -29.57 2.58 20.80
C LYS A 161 -29.69 1.12 20.35
N ILE A 162 -29.39 0.17 21.23
CA ILE A 162 -29.67 -1.25 20.99
C ILE A 162 -31.18 -1.43 21.17
N SER A 163 -31.98 -1.06 20.16
CA SER A 163 -33.37 -1.47 20.07
C SER A 163 -33.43 -2.80 19.33
N LYS A 164 -33.59 -3.90 20.09
CA LYS A 164 -34.09 -5.24 19.68
C LYS A 164 -33.60 -5.79 18.34
N ILE A 165 -32.41 -6.42 18.33
CA ILE A 165 -31.96 -7.33 17.27
C ILE A 165 -31.89 -8.77 17.83
N GLN A 166 -32.96 -9.24 18.49
CA GLN A 166 -33.05 -10.62 19.03
C GLN A 166 -34.32 -11.35 18.62
N LYS A 167 -35.09 -10.84 17.65
CA LYS A 167 -36.21 -11.57 17.06
C LYS A 167 -36.04 -11.60 15.55
N LEU A 168 -35.15 -12.46 15.05
CA LEU A 168 -35.15 -13.01 13.70
C LEU A 168 -34.00 -14.03 13.68
N GLN A 169 -34.31 -15.27 13.28
CA GLN A 169 -33.50 -16.49 13.35
C GLN A 169 -33.58 -17.26 14.67
N ILE A 170 -34.67 -18.01 14.85
CA ILE A 170 -34.67 -19.48 14.73
C ILE A 170 -36.05 -19.84 14.17
N VAL A 171 -36.06 -20.28 12.91
CA VAL A 171 -37.09 -21.17 12.33
C VAL A 171 -36.52 -22.57 12.45
#